data_AF-A0A481RHD5-F1
#
_entry.id   AF-A0A481RHD5-F1
#
_cell.length_a   1.000
_cell.length_b   1.000
_cell.length_c   1.000
_cell.angle_alpha   90.00
_cell.angle_beta   90.00
_cell.angle_gamma   90.00
#
_symmetry.space_group_name_H-M   'P 1'
#
loop_
_entity.id
_entity.type
_entity.pdbx_description
1 polymer ?
#
loop_
_entity_poly.entity_id
_entity_poly.type
_entity_poly.pdbx_seq_one_letter_code
_entity_poly.pdbx_strand_id
1 'polypeptide(L)'
;MYRKGHVGASLVVYAPFGFLVTALLSIEAGLVGAAGAASTAMVPDLDMRVPVVRHRGITHTVWFALLVGVVLGGVGLAVGLQRGLAEALLFGAAAFLFAAVTIVSHILADALTPTGIRPYAPVRDTEYSLDLFTAANPFANYGLLGLGGVVVAVALVAGEAVPV
;
A
#
# COMPACT_ATOMS: atom_id res chain seq x y z
N MET A 1 4.75 12.61 -3.02
CA MET A 1 3.56 13.50 -2.85
C MET A 1 3.45 13.92 -1.38
N TYR A 2 2.42 14.66 -0.95
CA TYR A 2 2.17 14.85 0.49
C TYR A 2 1.26 13.75 1.03
N ARG A 3 1.16 13.66 2.37
CA ARG A 3 0.44 12.59 3.08
C ARG A 3 -0.96 12.30 2.53
N LYS A 4 -1.76 13.33 2.24
CA LYS A 4 -3.12 13.17 1.70
C LYS A 4 -3.13 12.40 0.38
N GLY A 5 -2.20 12.77 -0.49
CA GLY A 5 -1.95 12.09 -1.74
C GLY A 5 -1.59 10.61 -1.57
N HIS A 6 -0.61 10.31 -0.71
CA HIS A 6 -0.20 8.93 -0.45
C HIS A 6 -1.31 8.09 0.18
N VAL A 7 -2.08 8.63 1.12
CA VAL A 7 -3.25 7.95 1.69
C VAL A 7 -4.27 7.62 0.59
N GLY A 8 -4.58 8.59 -0.27
CA GLY A 8 -5.48 8.39 -1.41
C GLY A 8 -5.00 7.29 -2.36
N ALA A 9 -3.73 7.35 -2.78
CA ALA A 9 -3.13 6.32 -3.63
C ALA A 9 -3.18 4.94 -2.96
N SER A 10 -2.86 4.87 -1.67
CA SER A 10 -2.91 3.61 -0.93
C SER A 10 -4.29 3.00 -0.91
N LEU A 11 -5.35 3.82 -0.75
CA LEU A 11 -6.73 3.34 -0.80
C LEU A 11 -7.13 2.89 -2.21
N VAL A 12 -6.71 3.60 -3.26
CA VAL A 12 -6.96 3.18 -4.65
C VAL A 12 -6.33 1.81 -4.94
N VAL A 13 -5.04 1.63 -4.61
CA VAL A 13 -4.34 0.36 -4.88
C VAL A 13 -4.83 -0.77 -3.98
N TYR A 14 -5.25 -0.46 -2.75
CA TYR A 14 -5.85 -1.43 -1.83
C TYR A 14 -7.23 -1.91 -2.30
N ALA A 15 -8.01 -1.07 -2.99
CA ALA A 15 -9.43 -1.33 -3.25
C ALA A 15 -9.75 -2.72 -3.87
N PRO A 16 -9.02 -3.25 -4.88
CA PRO A 16 -9.28 -4.59 -5.40
C PRO A 16 -9.08 -5.69 -4.34
N PHE A 17 -8.07 -5.55 -3.48
CA PHE A 17 -7.83 -6.47 -2.38
C PHE A 17 -8.92 -6.31 -1.30
N GLY A 18 -9.31 -5.08 -0.99
CA GLY A 18 -10.43 -4.79 -0.08
C GLY A 18 -11.75 -5.39 -0.54
N PHE A 19 -12.06 -5.33 -1.84
CA PHE A 19 -13.22 -6.00 -2.43
C PHE A 19 -13.22 -7.50 -2.13
N LEU A 20 -12.09 -8.18 -2.40
CA LEU A 20 -11.97 -9.63 -2.18
C LEU A 20 -12.08 -9.99 -0.70
N VAL A 21 -11.43 -9.21 0.18
CA VAL A 21 -11.53 -9.38 1.63
C VAL A 21 -12.98 -9.23 2.09
N THR A 22 -13.69 -8.22 1.59
CA THR A 22 -15.09 -8.03 1.97
C THR A 22 -15.99 -9.14 1.45
N ALA A 23 -15.85 -9.53 0.18
CA ALA A 23 -16.66 -10.59 -0.41
C ALA A 23 -16.48 -11.93 0.31
N LEU A 24 -15.23 -12.28 0.64
CA LEU A 24 -14.92 -13.58 1.23
C LEU A 24 -15.09 -13.64 2.75
N LEU A 25 -15.05 -12.49 3.44
CA LEU A 25 -15.05 -12.43 4.91
C LEU A 25 -16.17 -11.54 5.43
N SER A 26 -15.98 -10.21 5.41
CA SER A 26 -16.97 -9.24 5.86
C SER A 26 -16.55 -7.80 5.52
N ILE A 27 -17.51 -6.87 5.52
CA ILE A 27 -17.22 -5.45 5.29
C ILE A 27 -16.34 -4.85 6.39
N GLU A 28 -16.49 -5.30 7.64
CA GLU A 28 -15.65 -4.88 8.75
C GLU A 28 -14.19 -5.27 8.54
N ALA A 29 -13.92 -6.49 8.04
CA ALA A 29 -12.57 -6.92 7.69
C ALA A 29 -11.97 -6.05 6.57
N GLY A 30 -12.77 -5.75 5.55
CA GLY A 30 -12.39 -4.85 4.46
C GLY A 30 -12.08 -3.42 4.93
N LEU A 31 -12.87 -2.90 5.88
CA LEU A 31 -12.66 -1.59 6.51
C LEU A 31 -11.40 -1.56 7.38
N VAL A 32 -11.12 -2.62 8.15
CA VAL A 32 -9.88 -2.75 8.94
C VAL A 32 -8.67 -2.71 8.02
N GLY A 33 -8.70 -3.44 6.90
CA GLY A 33 -7.61 -3.38 5.92
C GLY A 33 -7.49 -1.99 5.28
N ALA A 34 -8.59 -1.31 4.95
CA ALA A 34 -8.54 0.05 4.40
C ALA A 34 -7.92 1.04 5.40
N ALA A 35 -8.32 0.98 6.67
CA ALA A 35 -7.76 1.79 7.75
C ALA A 35 -6.27 1.49 7.96
N GLY A 36 -5.91 0.20 7.91
CA GLY A 36 -4.52 -0.25 7.91
C GLY A 36 -3.72 0.42 6.80
N ALA A 37 -4.13 0.22 5.55
CA ALA A 37 -3.44 0.76 4.37
C ALA A 37 -3.27 2.27 4.43
N ALA A 38 -4.33 3.00 4.82
CA ALA A 38 -4.27 4.45 5.02
C ALA A 38 -3.29 4.86 6.13
N SER A 39 -3.28 4.14 7.25
CA SER A 39 -2.40 4.43 8.39
C SER A 39 -0.91 4.17 8.08
N THR A 40 -0.63 3.18 7.24
CA THR A 40 0.73 2.76 6.85
C THR A 40 1.20 3.37 5.54
N ALA A 41 0.39 4.21 4.88
CA ALA A 41 0.72 4.83 3.59
C ALA A 41 2.00 5.68 3.59
N MET A 42 2.47 6.11 4.77
CA MET A 42 3.67 6.94 4.94
C MET A 42 4.87 6.16 5.48
N VAL A 43 4.82 4.82 5.53
CA VAL A 43 5.91 4.00 6.06
C VAL A 43 7.25 4.26 5.34
N PRO A 44 7.32 4.33 3.99
CA PRO A 44 8.58 4.67 3.31
C PRO A 44 9.17 6.01 3.75
N ASP A 45 8.32 7.02 3.89
CA ASP A 45 8.66 8.40 4.27
C ASP A 45 9.06 8.58 5.74
N LEU A 46 8.99 7.53 6.55
CA LEU A 46 9.63 7.55 7.87
C LEU A 46 11.15 7.69 7.75
N ASP A 47 11.73 7.42 6.57
CA ASP A 47 13.15 7.66 6.27
C ASP A 47 13.59 9.11 6.49
N MET A 48 12.71 10.10 6.24
CA MET A 48 13.00 11.51 6.48
C MET A 48 13.31 11.83 7.94
N ARG A 49 12.99 10.91 8.86
CA ARG A 49 13.26 11.03 10.31
C ARG A 49 14.50 10.24 10.74
N VAL A 50 15.14 9.51 9.84
CA VAL A 50 16.29 8.66 10.13
C VAL A 50 17.54 9.27 9.47
N PRO A 51 18.46 9.90 10.23
CA PRO A 51 19.57 10.68 9.67
C PRO A 51 20.49 9.94 8.69
N VAL A 52 20.58 8.60 8.81
CA VAL A 52 21.46 7.76 8.00
C VAL A 52 20.77 7.17 6.76
N VAL A 53 19.45 7.34 6.62
CA VAL A 53 18.69 6.82 5.48
C VAL A 53 18.41 7.96 4.52
N ARG A 54 18.81 7.80 3.25
CA ARG A 54 18.47 8.76 2.20
C ARG A 54 16.99 8.66 1.88
N HIS A 55 16.31 9.80 1.88
CA HIS A 55 14.94 9.89 1.38
C HIS A 55 14.88 9.48 -0.09
N ARG A 56 13.89 8.66 -0.47
CA ARG A 56 13.80 8.02 -1.80
C ARG A 56 14.96 7.08 -2.12
N GLY A 57 15.62 6.59 -1.07
CA GLY A 57 16.62 5.53 -1.12
C GLY A 57 15.96 4.16 -1.04
N ILE A 58 16.53 3.27 -0.21
CA ILE A 58 16.12 1.87 -0.13
C ILE A 58 14.62 1.69 0.21
N THR A 59 14.06 2.58 1.03
CA THR A 59 12.65 2.62 1.46
C THR A 59 11.65 2.83 0.33
N HIS A 60 12.08 3.37 -0.82
CA HIS A 60 11.23 3.62 -1.98
C HIS A 60 11.53 2.65 -3.13
N THR A 61 11.88 1.41 -2.80
CA THR A 61 12.22 0.35 -3.76
C THR A 61 11.30 -0.86 -3.66
N VAL A 62 11.27 -1.68 -4.71
CA VAL A 62 10.59 -2.98 -4.69
C VAL A 62 11.20 -3.92 -3.64
N TRP A 63 12.48 -3.74 -3.31
CA TRP A 63 13.16 -4.55 -2.30
C TRP A 63 12.64 -4.27 -0.90
N PHE A 64 12.36 -3.00 -0.60
CA PHE A 64 11.72 -2.65 0.67
C PHE A 64 10.27 -3.13 0.74
N ALA A 65 9.53 -3.05 -0.37
CA ALA A 65 8.20 -3.66 -0.44
C ALA A 65 8.24 -5.17 -0.15
N LEU A 66 9.20 -5.88 -0.75
CA LEU A 66 9.43 -7.31 -0.50
C LEU A 66 9.85 -7.59 0.94
N LEU A 67 10.76 -6.79 1.51
CA LEU A 67 11.21 -6.94 2.90
C LEU A 67 10.05 -6.79 3.88
N VAL A 68 9.28 -5.70 3.79
CA VAL A 68 8.13 -5.46 4.67
C VAL A 68 7.06 -6.53 4.44
N GLY A 69 6.85 -6.93 3.19
CA GLY A 69 5.99 -8.05 2.81
C GLY A 69 6.39 -9.36 3.50
N VAL A 70 7.65 -9.77 3.42
CA VAL A 70 8.14 -11.01 4.05
C VAL A 70 8.03 -10.93 5.58
N VAL A 71 8.35 -9.78 6.17
CA VAL A 71 8.25 -9.60 7.63
C VAL A 71 6.81 -9.75 8.10
N LEU A 72 5.85 -9.05 7.48
CA LEU A 72 4.44 -9.17 7.89
C LEU A 72 3.82 -10.50 7.46
N GLY A 73 4.23 -11.06 6.32
CA GLY A 73 3.84 -12.41 5.90
C GLY A 73 4.30 -13.47 6.89
N GLY A 74 5.51 -13.35 7.44
CA GLY A 74 6.00 -14.22 8.51
C GLY A 74 5.16 -14.13 9.78
N VAL A 75 4.72 -12.92 10.17
CA VAL A 75 3.79 -12.73 11.28
C VAL A 75 2.44 -13.40 10.98
N GLY A 76 1.90 -13.21 9.78
CA GLY A 76 0.66 -13.85 9.33
C GLY A 76 0.74 -15.38 9.36
N LEU A 77 1.85 -15.95 8.87
CA LEU A 77 2.14 -17.38 8.95
C LEU A 77 2.14 -17.86 10.41
N ALA A 78 2.85 -17.18 11.30
CA ALA A 78 2.96 -17.55 12.70
C ALA A 78 1.59 -17.55 13.41
N VAL A 79 0.74 -16.57 13.12
CA VAL A 79 -0.63 -16.51 13.65
C VAL A 79 -1.49 -17.65 13.09
N GLY A 80 -1.44 -17.88 11.77
CA GLY A 80 -2.26 -18.91 11.13
C GLY A 80 -1.83 -20.35 11.48
N LEU A 81 -0.55 -20.58 11.78
CA LEU A 81 -0.04 -21.89 12.20
C LEU A 81 -0.71 -22.44 13.46
N GLN A 82 -1.27 -21.57 14.31
CA GLN A 82 -2.04 -22.00 15.48
C GLN A 82 -3.38 -22.65 15.10
N ARG A 83 -3.82 -22.52 13.85
CA ARG A 83 -5.11 -23.00 13.32
C ARG A 83 -4.96 -24.08 12.26
N GLY A 84 -3.83 -24.14 11.57
CA GLY A 84 -3.56 -25.16 10.56
C GLY A 84 -2.64 -24.64 9.45
N LEU A 85 -2.20 -25.55 8.56
CA LEU A 85 -1.34 -25.19 7.43
C LEU A 85 -2.08 -24.29 6.42
N ALA A 86 -3.36 -24.56 6.17
CA ALA A 86 -4.15 -23.77 5.23
C ALA A 86 -4.31 -22.32 5.72
N GLU A 87 -4.64 -22.13 7.00
CA GLU A 87 -4.78 -20.83 7.64
C GLU A 87 -3.45 -20.10 7.72
N ALA A 88 -2.34 -20.81 7.99
CA ALA A 88 -1.01 -20.25 7.94
C ALA A 88 -0.71 -19.65 6.56
N LEU A 89 -0.90 -20.42 5.49
CA LEU A 89 -0.66 -19.96 4.13
C LEU A 89 -1.58 -18.79 3.76
N LEU A 90 -2.86 -18.85 4.12
CA LEU A 90 -3.82 -17.78 3.86
C LEU A 90 -3.41 -16.48 4.56
N PHE A 91 -3.17 -16.53 5.87
CA PHE A 91 -2.85 -15.34 6.67
C PHE A 91 -1.48 -14.78 6.30
N GLY A 92 -0.52 -15.65 6.02
CA GLY A 92 0.80 -15.29 5.52
C GLY A 92 0.73 -14.56 4.18
N ALA A 93 0.02 -15.13 3.20
CA ALA A 93 -0.15 -14.52 1.89
C ALA A 93 -0.92 -13.20 1.98
N ALA A 94 -2.00 -13.14 2.76
CA ALA A 94 -2.79 -11.92 2.95
C ALA A 94 -1.96 -10.79 3.58
N ALA A 95 -1.20 -11.09 4.64
CA ALA A 95 -0.35 -10.10 5.30
C ALA A 95 0.82 -9.64 4.41
N PHE A 96 1.43 -10.55 3.64
CA PHE A 96 2.44 -10.22 2.66
C PHE A 96 1.88 -9.26 1.59
N LEU A 97 0.74 -9.61 0.99
CA LEU A 97 0.12 -8.83 -0.08
C LEU A 97 -0.29 -7.45 0.42
N PHE A 98 -0.94 -7.39 1.60
CA PHE A 98 -1.32 -6.14 2.23
C PHE A 98 -0.12 -5.19 2.43
N ALA A 99 0.98 -5.71 2.98
CA ALA A 99 2.20 -4.96 3.20
C ALA A 99 2.83 -4.49 1.87
N ALA A 100 3.01 -5.40 0.92
CA ALA A 100 3.61 -5.09 -0.38
C ALA A 100 2.78 -4.04 -1.14
N VAL A 101 1.45 -4.19 -1.19
CA VAL A 101 0.53 -3.24 -1.83
C VAL A 101 0.63 -1.85 -1.21
N THR A 102 0.71 -1.76 0.12
CA THR A 102 0.85 -0.48 0.80
C THR A 102 2.17 0.22 0.45
N ILE A 103 3.30 -0.50 0.41
CA ILE A 103 4.58 0.10 0.05
C ILE A 103 4.60 0.48 -1.44
N VAL A 104 4.09 -0.38 -2.31
CA VAL A 104 4.01 -0.13 -3.76
C VAL A 104 3.12 1.07 -4.05
N SER A 105 2.00 1.25 -3.35
CA SER A 105 1.12 2.40 -3.55
C SER A 105 1.83 3.73 -3.27
N HIS A 106 2.71 3.76 -2.25
CA HIS A 106 3.53 4.92 -1.94
C HIS A 106 4.52 5.22 -3.08
N ILE A 107 5.22 4.19 -3.56
CA ILE A 107 6.16 4.29 -4.68
C ILE A 107 5.44 4.80 -5.95
N LEU A 108 4.25 4.28 -6.25
CA LEU A 108 3.44 4.72 -7.38
C LEU A 108 3.01 6.19 -7.25
N ALA A 109 2.59 6.61 -6.05
CA ALA A 109 2.23 8.00 -5.79
C ALA A 109 3.42 8.95 -6.00
N ASP A 110 4.63 8.50 -5.70
CA ASP A 110 5.85 9.27 -5.94
C ASP A 110 6.24 9.35 -7.40
N ALA A 111 5.98 8.31 -8.19
CA ALA A 111 6.18 8.31 -9.64
C ALA A 111 5.29 9.34 -10.36
N LEU A 112 4.19 9.80 -9.75
CA LEU A 112 3.33 10.85 -10.32
C LEU A 112 4.00 12.23 -10.36
N THR A 113 5.09 12.42 -9.59
CA THR A 113 5.73 13.72 -9.39
C THR A 113 7.02 13.86 -10.19
N PRO A 114 7.43 15.08 -10.58
CA PRO A 114 8.68 15.30 -11.33
C PRO A 114 9.91 14.66 -10.69
N THR A 115 9.99 14.61 -9.36
CA THR A 115 11.11 14.00 -8.61
C THR A 115 11.24 12.49 -8.86
N GLY A 116 10.16 11.81 -9.26
CA GLY A 116 10.17 10.41 -9.65
C GLY A 116 10.62 9.43 -8.57
N ILE A 117 10.94 8.22 -9.02
CA ILE A 117 11.40 7.08 -8.20
C ILE A 117 12.50 6.30 -8.91
N ARG A 118 13.27 5.52 -8.15
CA ARG A 118 14.24 4.52 -8.66
C ARG A 118 13.94 3.16 -8.04
N PRO A 119 12.85 2.48 -8.47
CA PRO A 119 12.27 1.37 -7.74
C PRO A 119 13.19 0.13 -7.66
N TYR A 120 14.21 0.05 -8.53
CA TYR A 120 15.12 -1.08 -8.61
C TYR A 120 16.53 -0.78 -8.09
N ALA A 121 16.77 0.41 -7.55
CA ALA A 121 18.05 0.75 -6.90
C ALA A 121 18.32 -0.21 -5.72
N PRO A 122 19.58 -0.56 -5.42
CA PRO A 122 20.81 -0.12 -6.09
C PRO A 122 21.21 -1.02 -7.27
N VAL A 123 20.41 -2.03 -7.62
CA VAL A 123 20.71 -2.94 -8.73
C VAL A 123 20.61 -2.20 -10.07
N ARG A 124 19.63 -1.31 -10.19
CA ARG A 124 19.44 -0.45 -11.36
C ARG A 124 18.90 0.91 -10.95
N ASP A 125 19.62 1.96 -11.33
CA ASP A 125 19.32 3.35 -10.94
C ASP A 125 18.49 4.12 -11.98
N THR A 126 17.77 3.42 -12.86
CA THR A 126 16.86 4.08 -13.81
C THR A 126 15.75 4.81 -13.06
N GLU A 127 15.59 6.08 -13.39
CA GLU A 127 14.54 6.94 -12.85
C GLU A 127 13.25 6.79 -13.65
N TYR A 128 12.13 6.70 -12.92
CA TYR A 128 10.79 6.66 -13.46
C TYR A 128 9.98 7.82 -12.89
N SER A 129 9.43 8.65 -13.78
CA SER A 129 8.64 9.82 -13.44
C SER A 129 7.60 10.04 -14.53
N LEU A 130 6.36 10.30 -14.13
CA LEU A 130 5.28 10.69 -15.04
C LEU A 130 5.15 12.21 -15.16
N ASP A 131 5.79 12.97 -14.26
CA ASP A 131 5.79 14.44 -14.24
C ASP A 131 4.39 15.07 -14.42
N LEU A 132 3.38 14.52 -13.75
CA LEU A 132 1.99 14.98 -13.91
C LEU A 132 1.69 16.17 -13.01
N PHE A 133 2.14 16.11 -11.75
CA PHE A 133 1.88 17.13 -10.75
C PHE A 133 3.06 17.28 -9.80
N THR A 134 3.36 18.52 -9.40
CA THR A 134 4.33 18.75 -8.32
C THR A 134 3.84 18.12 -7.01
N ALA A 135 4.76 17.63 -6.17
CA ALA A 135 4.41 16.97 -4.93
C ALA A 135 3.53 17.81 -3.99
N ALA A 136 3.69 19.15 -4.05
CA ALA A 136 2.95 20.11 -3.25
C ALA A 136 1.60 20.54 -3.87
N ASN A 137 1.22 20.05 -5.06
CA ASN A 137 -0.02 20.45 -5.72
C ASN A 137 -1.24 20.06 -4.85
N PRO A 138 -2.03 21.02 -4.35
CA PRO A 138 -3.13 20.72 -3.44
C PRO A 138 -4.26 19.95 -4.14
N PHE A 139 -4.58 20.27 -5.40
CA PHE A 139 -5.61 19.59 -6.16
C PHE A 139 -5.26 18.11 -6.38
N ALA A 140 -4.00 17.80 -6.70
CA ALA A 140 -3.56 16.41 -6.83
C ALA A 140 -3.66 15.64 -5.51
N ASN A 141 -3.21 16.26 -4.40
CA ASN A 141 -3.24 15.62 -3.08
C ASN A 141 -4.67 15.37 -2.56
N TYR A 142 -5.56 16.35 -2.67
CA TYR A 142 -6.95 16.20 -2.24
C TYR A 142 -7.78 15.39 -3.24
N GLY A 143 -7.52 15.54 -4.54
CA GLY A 143 -8.17 14.77 -5.59
C GLY A 143 -7.88 13.28 -5.46
N LEU A 144 -6.62 12.91 -5.22
CA LEU A 144 -6.24 11.51 -5.01
C LEU A 144 -6.79 10.96 -3.68
N LEU A 145 -6.84 11.78 -2.62
CA LEU A 145 -7.50 11.39 -1.37
C LEU A 145 -9.00 11.11 -1.57
N GLY A 146 -9.71 12.01 -2.25
CA GLY A 146 -11.13 11.86 -2.55
C GLY A 146 -11.39 10.66 -3.45
N LEU A 147 -10.60 10.50 -4.51
CA LEU A 147 -10.67 9.34 -5.40
C LEU A 147 -10.45 8.03 -4.63
N GLY A 148 -9.41 7.96 -3.80
CA GLY A 148 -9.14 6.79 -2.97
C GLY A 148 -10.30 6.44 -2.04
N GLY A 149 -10.90 7.45 -1.39
CA GLY A 149 -12.08 7.27 -0.56
C GLY A 149 -13.29 6.72 -1.31
N VAL A 150 -13.58 7.26 -2.50
CA VAL A 150 -14.70 6.77 -3.34
C VAL A 150 -14.42 5.36 -3.85
N VAL A 151 -13.24 5.12 -4.41
CA VAL A 151 -12.89 3.83 -5.02
C VAL A 151 -12.88 2.71 -3.96
N VAL A 152 -12.32 2.95 -2.77
CA VAL A 152 -12.36 1.95 -1.71
C VAL A 152 -13.79 1.73 -1.20
N ALA A 153 -14.58 2.78 -0.99
CA ALA A 153 -15.97 2.62 -0.53
C ALA A 153 -16.81 1.80 -1.51
N VAL A 154 -16.70 2.11 -2.81
CA VAL A 154 -17.36 1.33 -3.87
C VAL A 154 -16.90 -0.12 -3.85
N ALA A 155 -15.59 -0.36 -3.75
CA ALA A 155 -15.05 -1.72 -3.72
C ALA A 155 -15.53 -2.53 -2.50
N LEU A 156 -15.58 -1.94 -1.31
CA LEU A 156 -16.06 -2.66 -0.12
C LEU A 156 -17.56 -2.96 -0.22
N VAL A 157 -18.39 -1.99 -0.59
CA VAL A 157 -19.85 -2.20 -0.76
C VAL A 157 -20.13 -3.21 -1.87
N ALA A 158 -19.41 -3.15 -2.98
CA ALA A 158 -19.55 -4.12 -4.07
C ALA A 158 -19.14 -5.53 -3.63
N GLY A 159 -18.09 -5.65 -2.80
CA GLY A 159 -17.67 -6.93 -2.23
C GLY A 159 -18.75 -7.52 -1.33
N GLU A 160 -19.37 -6.71 -0.48
CA GLU A 160 -20.41 -7.15 0.46
C GLU A 160 -21.67 -7.65 -0.28
N ALA A 161 -21.94 -7.08 -1.46
CA ALA A 161 -23.06 -7.47 -2.30
C ALA A 161 -22.83 -8.80 -3.06
N VAL A 162 -21.63 -9.38 -3.01
CA VAL A 162 -21.37 -10.68 -3.65
C VAL A 162 -21.99 -11.79 -2.80
N PRO A 163 -22.90 -12.62 -3.35
CA PRO A 163 -23.35 -13.81 -2.66
C PRO A 163 -22.22 -14.85 -2.69
N VAL A 164 -21.60 -15.09 -1.54
CA VAL A 164 -20.53 -16.09 -1.35
C VAL A 164 -21.03 -17.24 -0.48
#